data_AF-A0A6I5ZZ86-F1
#
_entry.id   AF-A0A6I5ZZ86-F1
#
_cell.length_a   1.000
_cell.length_b   1.000
_cell.length_c   1.000
_cell.angle_alpha   90.00
_cell.angle_beta   90.00
_cell.angle_gamma   90.00
#
_symmetry.space_group_name_H-M   'P 1'
#
loop_
_entity.id
_entity.type
_entity.pdbx_description
1 polymer ?
#
loop_
_entity_poly.entity_id
_entity_poly.type
_entity_poly.pdbx_seq_one_letter_code
_entity_poly.pdbx_strand_id
1 'polypeptide(L)'
;MLLTLTTETDAASDLGYLLHKHPGRVQQFEQPYGVAHVLYPEATDTRCTVALLLEVDPVGLVRGRGPRDTGFSLAQYVNDRPYAASSMLAVTLGRVFRSAVAGRCAARPELVDRVWPLEVHLPAVPCPDPDAAARLFGPLGWQVEATPLPLDPQVPAWGDSRYVDLRLRGAHRVADALSHLYVLLPTLDGAKHYWVGSDEVDKLVRAGGSWLGTHPARDEIARRYLAHRRVLAESAVARLAEVDDAVADDAVADDAVADDVVADGVADVATEEVLAAPDGGPTVGGPATPTLAELRRRAVLEQLRAAGARSVVDLGCGQGELLGLLLDEGVDRLLGVDVSPRVLATAARRLRLDTLPDRVRERVRLVQGSVTYTDARVAGFDAAVLMEVVEHVDPPRLPAVERAVLGAAAPATVVVTTPNAEHNVRYPTLAAGTMRHHDHRFEWTRAQFATWAQAAAERFGYRVALLPVGPDDPDVGPPTQMAVFHRVGQEASR
;
A
#
# COMPACT_ATOMS: atom_id res chain seq x y z
N MET A 1 -18.28 -5.38 -11.90
CA MET A 1 -18.69 -5.93 -10.58
C MET A 1 -20.10 -5.47 -10.24
N LEU A 2 -20.89 -6.29 -9.54
CA LEU A 2 -22.26 -5.94 -9.16
C LEU A 2 -22.47 -6.14 -7.65
N LEU A 3 -23.12 -5.18 -7.02
CA LEU A 3 -23.78 -5.33 -5.72
C LEU A 3 -25.23 -4.93 -5.88
N THR A 4 -26.13 -5.72 -5.32
CA THR A 4 -27.54 -5.35 -5.17
C THR A 4 -27.91 -5.30 -3.70
N LEU A 5 -28.71 -4.31 -3.32
CA LEU A 5 -29.29 -4.17 -1.98
C LEU A 5 -30.80 -4.04 -2.15
N THR A 6 -31.53 -4.99 -1.56
CA THR A 6 -32.97 -5.12 -1.66
C THR A 6 -33.60 -4.98 -0.29
N THR A 7 -34.78 -4.38 -0.24
CA THR A 7 -35.65 -4.40 0.94
C THR A 7 -37.09 -4.67 0.52
N GLU A 8 -37.82 -5.37 1.39
CA GLU A 8 -39.25 -5.66 1.25
C GLU A 8 -39.99 -5.16 2.48
N THR A 9 -40.69 -4.03 2.33
CA THR A 9 -41.48 -3.36 3.39
C THR A 9 -42.55 -2.51 2.73
N ASP A 10 -43.59 -2.09 3.45
CA ASP A 10 -44.66 -1.22 2.92
C ASP A 10 -44.21 0.20 2.47
N ALA A 11 -42.92 0.53 2.66
CA ALA A 11 -42.32 1.78 2.19
C ALA A 11 -40.92 1.51 1.60
N ALA A 12 -40.77 0.44 0.81
CA ALA A 12 -39.48 0.02 0.29
C ALA A 12 -38.79 1.09 -0.59
N SER A 13 -39.58 1.87 -1.34
CA SER A 13 -39.08 2.96 -2.19
C SER A 13 -38.34 4.06 -1.40
N ASP A 14 -38.59 4.19 -0.09
CA ASP A 14 -37.88 5.14 0.78
C ASP A 14 -36.39 4.82 0.94
N LEU A 15 -35.96 3.60 0.57
CA LEU A 15 -34.53 3.25 0.45
C LEU A 15 -33.77 4.24 -0.46
N GLY A 16 -34.45 4.82 -1.46
CA GLY A 16 -33.87 5.87 -2.32
C GLY A 16 -33.45 7.13 -1.56
N TYR A 17 -34.23 7.55 -0.56
CA TYR A 17 -33.89 8.71 0.27
C TYR A 17 -32.67 8.43 1.16
N LEU A 18 -32.63 7.24 1.78
CA LEU A 18 -31.50 6.84 2.63
C LEU A 18 -30.19 6.75 1.84
N LEU A 19 -30.24 6.28 0.60
CA LEU A 19 -29.06 6.15 -0.27
C LEU A 19 -28.70 7.45 -1.01
N HIS A 20 -29.57 8.47 -0.95
CA HIS A 20 -29.46 9.71 -1.73
C HIS A 20 -29.37 9.42 -3.23
N LYS A 21 -30.17 8.48 -3.71
CA LYS A 21 -30.23 8.06 -5.12
C LYS A 21 -31.69 7.93 -5.52
N HIS A 22 -32.08 8.71 -6.51
CA HIS A 22 -33.48 8.75 -6.94
C HIS A 22 -33.81 7.51 -7.79
N PRO A 23 -34.84 6.71 -7.47
CA PRO A 23 -35.14 5.47 -8.20
C PRO A 23 -35.39 5.64 -9.70
N GLY A 24 -36.03 6.74 -10.09
CA GLY A 24 -36.27 7.07 -11.50
C GLY A 24 -35.06 7.61 -12.28
N ARG A 25 -33.84 7.56 -11.74
CA ARG A 25 -32.63 8.06 -12.43
C ARG A 25 -31.51 7.02 -12.38
N VAL A 26 -30.93 6.73 -13.55
CA VAL A 26 -29.62 6.10 -13.63
C VAL A 26 -28.56 7.17 -13.42
N GLN A 27 -27.67 6.95 -12.47
CA GLN A 27 -26.60 7.89 -12.12
C GLN A 27 -25.24 7.26 -12.38
N GLN A 28 -24.30 8.06 -12.88
CA GLN A 28 -22.93 7.63 -13.18
C GLN A 28 -21.94 8.42 -12.33
N PHE A 29 -20.89 7.75 -11.86
CA PHE A 29 -19.86 8.31 -11.02
C PHE A 29 -18.48 7.87 -11.49
N GLU A 30 -17.69 8.81 -11.99
CA GLU A 30 -16.30 8.58 -12.41
C GLU A 30 -15.43 8.07 -11.26
N GLN A 31 -14.76 6.95 -11.49
CA GLN A 31 -13.78 6.37 -10.57
C GLN A 31 -12.39 6.39 -11.21
N PRO A 32 -11.30 6.40 -10.41
CA PRO A 32 -9.94 6.33 -10.94
C PRO A 32 -9.62 5.08 -11.78
N TYR A 33 -10.51 4.10 -11.80
CA TYR A 33 -10.36 2.80 -12.45
C TYR A 33 -11.57 2.42 -13.32
N GLY A 34 -12.49 3.34 -13.60
CA GLY A 34 -13.68 3.06 -14.41
C GLY A 34 -14.89 3.89 -14.00
N VAL A 35 -16.11 3.42 -14.30
CA VAL A 35 -17.35 4.15 -14.02
C VAL A 35 -18.25 3.30 -13.12
N ALA A 36 -18.80 3.94 -12.09
CA ALA A 36 -19.81 3.32 -11.22
C ALA A 36 -21.20 3.81 -11.60
N HIS A 37 -22.13 2.88 -11.76
CA HIS A 37 -23.52 3.13 -12.10
C HIS A 37 -24.40 2.78 -10.91
N VAL A 38 -25.29 3.69 -10.56
CA VAL A 38 -26.40 3.41 -9.64
C VAL A 38 -27.70 3.44 -10.41
N LEU A 39 -28.45 2.35 -10.31
CA LEU A 39 -29.78 2.22 -10.88
C LEU A 39 -30.66 1.40 -9.96
N TYR A 40 -31.97 1.47 -10.18
CA TYR A 40 -32.96 0.70 -9.45
C TYR A 40 -33.66 -0.24 -10.41
N PRO A 41 -33.25 -1.52 -10.48
CA PRO A 41 -33.94 -2.52 -11.30
C PRO A 41 -35.41 -2.69 -10.89
N GLU A 42 -35.72 -2.44 -9.62
CA GLU A 42 -37.07 -2.52 -9.06
C GLU A 42 -37.24 -1.44 -7.99
N ALA A 43 -38.31 -0.65 -8.06
CA ALA A 43 -38.63 0.38 -7.08
C ALA A 43 -40.15 0.54 -6.99
N THR A 44 -40.76 -0.33 -6.20
CA THR A 44 -42.18 -0.29 -5.84
C THR A 44 -42.34 0.09 -4.37
N ASP A 45 -43.57 0.31 -3.93
CA ASP A 45 -43.85 0.63 -2.52
C ASP A 45 -43.56 -0.55 -1.59
N THR A 46 -43.68 -1.79 -2.07
CA THR A 46 -43.50 -3.00 -1.27
C THR A 46 -42.13 -3.66 -1.41
N ARG A 47 -41.43 -3.39 -2.52
CA ARG A 47 -40.10 -3.95 -2.81
C ARG A 47 -39.24 -2.97 -3.59
N CYS A 48 -38.02 -2.77 -3.13
CA CYS A 48 -37.06 -1.86 -3.75
C CYS A 48 -35.68 -2.48 -3.76
N THR A 49 -35.07 -2.52 -4.95
CA THR A 49 -33.72 -3.01 -5.19
C THR A 49 -32.90 -1.91 -5.83
N VAL A 50 -31.80 -1.53 -5.18
CA VAL A 50 -30.75 -0.72 -5.79
C VAL A 50 -29.64 -1.64 -6.30
N ALA A 51 -29.04 -1.28 -7.44
CA ALA A 51 -27.84 -1.90 -7.96
C ALA A 51 -26.70 -0.89 -8.04
N LEU A 52 -25.54 -1.25 -7.50
CA LEU A 52 -24.26 -0.61 -7.74
C LEU A 52 -23.46 -1.47 -8.72
N LEU A 53 -23.36 -1.02 -9.96
CA LEU A 53 -22.60 -1.68 -11.02
C LEU A 53 -21.31 -0.90 -11.25
N LEU A 54 -20.16 -1.51 -10.95
CA LEU A 54 -18.85 -0.93 -11.25
C LEU A 54 -18.30 -1.53 -12.54
N GLU A 55 -18.17 -0.70 -13.56
CA GLU A 55 -17.52 -1.02 -14.83
C GLU A 55 -16.07 -0.54 -14.76
N VAL A 56 -15.15 -1.46 -14.47
CA VAL A 56 -13.72 -1.16 -14.42
C VAL A 56 -13.17 -1.10 -15.84
N ASP A 57 -12.34 -0.10 -16.15
CA ASP A 57 -11.54 -0.06 -17.38
C ASP A 57 -10.26 -0.90 -17.17
N PRO A 58 -10.19 -2.14 -17.68
CA PRO A 58 -9.01 -2.98 -17.49
C PRO A 58 -7.78 -2.39 -18.18
N VAL A 59 -7.96 -1.63 -19.27
CA VAL A 59 -6.85 -1.03 -20.03
C VAL A 59 -6.34 0.21 -19.29
N GLY A 60 -7.23 1.06 -18.80
CA GLY A 60 -6.90 2.21 -17.95
C GLY A 60 -6.21 1.82 -16.65
N LEU A 61 -6.63 0.70 -16.03
CA LEU A 61 -6.00 0.15 -14.82
C LEU A 61 -4.52 -0.22 -15.03
N VAL A 62 -4.17 -0.66 -16.25
CA VAL A 62 -2.79 -0.99 -16.66
C VAL A 62 -2.05 0.26 -17.16
N ARG A 63 -2.68 1.19 -17.88
CA ARG A 63 -2.02 2.38 -18.43
C ARG A 63 -1.72 3.46 -17.39
N GLY A 64 -2.54 3.58 -16.34
CA GLY A 64 -2.34 4.51 -15.22
C GLY A 64 -1.31 4.04 -14.17
N ARG A 65 -0.84 2.79 -14.28
CA ARG A 65 0.25 2.22 -13.49
C ARG A 65 1.38 1.90 -14.45
N GLY A 66 2.50 2.64 -14.41
CA GLY A 66 3.70 2.28 -15.18
C GLY A 66 4.07 0.79 -15.04
N PRO A 67 4.82 0.22 -15.99
CA PRO A 67 4.97 -1.22 -16.13
C PRO A 67 5.36 -1.86 -14.80
N ARG A 68 4.44 -2.61 -14.18
CA ARG A 68 4.81 -3.46 -13.05
C ARG A 68 5.39 -4.73 -13.60
N ASP A 69 6.47 -5.20 -13.02
CA ASP A 69 7.05 -6.48 -13.37
C ASP A 69 6.27 -7.58 -12.66
N THR A 70 5.30 -8.16 -13.36
CA THR A 70 4.70 -9.44 -12.96
C THR A 70 5.07 -10.42 -14.06
N GLY A 71 5.76 -11.51 -13.71
CA GLY A 71 6.32 -12.54 -14.61
C GLY A 71 5.31 -13.29 -15.51
N PHE A 72 4.09 -12.78 -15.61
CA PHE A 72 3.09 -13.10 -16.62
C PHE A 72 2.54 -11.78 -17.17
N SER A 73 3.11 -11.27 -18.26
CA SER A 73 2.71 -9.98 -18.86
C SER A 73 1.23 -9.95 -19.25
N LEU A 74 0.63 -11.12 -19.52
CA LEU A 74 -0.80 -11.28 -19.78
C LEU A 74 -1.68 -11.04 -18.54
N ALA A 75 -1.21 -11.39 -17.33
CA ALA A 75 -2.03 -11.32 -16.12
C ALA A 75 -2.40 -9.88 -15.72
N GLN A 76 -1.74 -8.87 -16.31
CA GLN A 76 -2.10 -7.47 -16.11
C GLN A 76 -3.30 -7.06 -16.97
N TYR A 77 -3.44 -7.66 -18.15
CA TYR A 77 -4.53 -7.39 -19.09
C TYR A 77 -5.70 -8.37 -18.91
N VAL A 78 -5.41 -9.61 -18.52
CA VAL A 78 -6.37 -10.69 -18.25
C VAL A 78 -6.25 -11.07 -16.78
N ASN A 79 -7.07 -10.43 -15.97
CA ASN A 79 -7.26 -10.78 -14.56
C ASN A 79 -8.73 -10.59 -14.19
N ASP A 80 -9.05 -11.10 -13.02
CA ASP A 80 -10.37 -11.08 -12.41
C ASP A 80 -10.75 -9.74 -11.77
N ARG A 81 -9.81 -8.80 -11.60
CA ARG A 81 -10.06 -7.54 -10.89
C ARG A 81 -11.22 -6.73 -11.44
N PRO A 82 -11.52 -6.66 -12.75
CA PRO A 82 -12.70 -5.94 -13.25
C PRO A 82 -14.04 -6.57 -12.81
N TYR A 83 -14.01 -7.84 -12.42
CA TYR A 83 -15.20 -8.68 -12.25
C TYR A 83 -15.44 -9.04 -10.77
N ALA A 84 -14.38 -9.16 -9.97
CA ALA A 84 -14.42 -9.53 -8.56
C ALA A 84 -14.87 -8.39 -7.63
N ALA A 85 -15.93 -8.62 -6.84
CA ALA A 85 -16.47 -7.69 -5.85
C ALA A 85 -15.61 -7.64 -4.57
N SER A 86 -14.48 -6.94 -4.63
CA SER A 86 -13.57 -6.76 -3.48
C SER A 86 -13.32 -5.29 -3.12
N SER A 87 -12.06 -4.89 -2.95
CA SER A 87 -11.66 -3.57 -2.46
C SER A 87 -12.11 -2.40 -3.33
N MET A 88 -12.13 -2.56 -4.67
CA MET A 88 -12.60 -1.50 -5.56
C MET A 88 -14.09 -1.23 -5.41
N LEU A 89 -14.89 -2.29 -5.23
CA LEU A 89 -16.33 -2.14 -4.99
C LEU A 89 -16.60 -1.50 -3.63
N ALA A 90 -15.86 -1.90 -2.58
CA ALA A 90 -15.97 -1.28 -1.25
C ALA A 90 -15.65 0.22 -1.28
N VAL A 91 -14.54 0.62 -1.92
CA VAL A 91 -14.18 2.04 -2.08
C VAL A 91 -15.24 2.80 -2.88
N THR A 92 -15.74 2.20 -3.97
CA THR A 92 -16.82 2.80 -4.77
C THR A 92 -18.09 2.98 -3.94
N LEU A 93 -18.50 1.98 -3.17
CA LEU A 93 -19.65 2.03 -2.26
C LEU A 93 -19.51 3.18 -1.26
N GLY A 94 -18.36 3.31 -0.61
CA GLY A 94 -18.10 4.40 0.34
C GLY A 94 -18.15 5.79 -0.29
N ARG A 95 -17.73 5.93 -1.56
CA ARG A 95 -17.78 7.21 -2.28
C ARG A 95 -19.19 7.56 -2.77
N VAL A 96 -19.88 6.60 -3.38
CA VAL A 96 -21.19 6.77 -4.02
C VAL A 96 -22.31 6.93 -2.97
N PHE A 97 -22.21 6.21 -1.86
CA PHE A 97 -23.19 6.22 -0.77
C PHE A 97 -22.66 6.92 0.49
N ARG A 98 -21.72 7.87 0.33
CA ARG A 98 -21.04 8.57 1.44
C ARG A 98 -21.98 9.08 2.54
N SER A 99 -23.07 9.76 2.16
CA SER A 99 -24.03 10.31 3.12
C SER A 99 -24.79 9.23 3.87
N ALA A 100 -25.11 8.12 3.20
CA ALA A 100 -25.80 6.97 3.78
C ALA A 100 -24.90 6.21 4.75
N VAL A 101 -23.63 5.97 4.39
CA VAL A 101 -22.61 5.37 5.27
C VAL A 101 -22.43 6.19 6.54
N ALA A 102 -22.49 7.51 6.43
CA ALA A 102 -22.38 8.42 7.56
C ALA A 102 -23.69 8.59 8.37
N GLY A 103 -24.75 7.84 8.05
CA GLY A 103 -26.02 7.90 8.76
C GLY A 103 -26.72 9.27 8.64
N ARG A 104 -26.64 9.94 7.49
CA ARG A 104 -27.30 11.24 7.28
C ARG A 104 -28.37 11.16 6.21
N CYS A 105 -29.57 11.65 6.51
CA CYS A 105 -30.64 11.86 5.52
C CYS A 105 -31.47 13.09 5.89
N ALA A 106 -31.18 14.25 5.29
CA ALA A 106 -31.91 15.48 5.59
C ALA A 106 -33.36 15.47 5.06
N ALA A 107 -33.62 14.75 3.97
CA ALA A 107 -34.95 14.70 3.35
C ALA A 107 -35.95 13.89 4.18
N ARG A 108 -35.47 12.85 4.89
CA ARG A 108 -36.27 11.90 5.69
C ARG A 108 -35.46 11.45 6.94
N PRO A 109 -35.20 12.36 7.90
CA PRO A 109 -34.34 12.07 9.05
C PRO A 109 -34.87 10.95 9.93
N GLU A 110 -36.19 10.78 9.99
CA GLU A 110 -36.86 9.73 10.77
C GLU A 110 -36.56 8.31 10.27
N LEU A 111 -36.00 8.16 9.07
CA LEU A 111 -35.64 6.86 8.49
C LEU A 111 -34.22 6.40 8.84
N VAL A 112 -33.35 7.31 9.30
CA VAL A 112 -31.91 7.05 9.49
C VAL A 112 -31.65 5.92 10.49
N ASP A 113 -32.35 5.96 11.62
CA ASP A 113 -32.20 4.98 12.70
C ASP A 113 -33.14 3.78 12.57
N ARG A 114 -33.98 3.76 11.52
CA ARG A 114 -34.87 2.63 11.27
C ARG A 114 -34.06 1.40 10.88
N VAL A 115 -34.44 0.27 11.45
CA VAL A 115 -33.93 -1.04 11.07
C VAL A 115 -34.76 -1.58 9.91
N TRP A 116 -34.10 -2.01 8.84
CA TRP A 116 -34.71 -2.49 7.61
C TRP A 116 -34.41 -3.98 7.42
N PRO A 117 -35.36 -4.79 6.94
CA PRO A 117 -35.03 -6.10 6.38
C PRO A 117 -34.29 -5.89 5.06
N LEU A 118 -33.02 -6.27 5.04
CA LEU A 118 -32.12 -6.07 3.90
C LEU A 118 -31.65 -7.42 3.36
N GLU A 119 -31.68 -7.55 2.04
CA GLU A 119 -30.97 -8.60 1.30
C GLU A 119 -29.87 -7.95 0.44
N VAL A 120 -28.62 -8.34 0.68
CA VAL A 120 -27.48 -7.98 -0.16
C VAL A 120 -27.10 -9.19 -1.00
N HIS A 121 -26.87 -8.99 -2.29
CA HIS A 121 -26.38 -10.03 -3.18
C HIS A 121 -25.19 -9.53 -4.01
N LEU A 122 -24.09 -10.27 -3.92
CA LEU A 122 -22.84 -10.06 -4.64
C LEU A 122 -22.49 -11.36 -5.40
N PRO A 123 -22.68 -11.40 -6.73
CA PRO A 123 -22.55 -12.64 -7.49
C PRO A 123 -21.13 -13.23 -7.58
N ALA A 124 -20.09 -12.47 -7.22
CA ALA A 124 -18.71 -12.90 -7.36
C ALA A 124 -17.80 -12.17 -6.35
N VAL A 125 -17.65 -12.74 -5.15
CA VAL A 125 -16.77 -12.21 -4.09
C VAL A 125 -15.57 -13.14 -3.92
N PRO A 126 -14.32 -12.64 -4.02
CA PRO A 126 -13.15 -13.46 -3.70
C PRO A 126 -13.20 -13.84 -2.21
N CYS A 127 -13.29 -15.14 -1.96
CA CYS A 127 -13.43 -15.73 -0.65
C CYS A 127 -12.82 -17.15 -0.72
N PRO A 128 -11.49 -17.29 -0.61
CA PRO A 128 -10.83 -18.60 -0.73
C PRO A 128 -11.27 -19.61 0.33
N ASP A 129 -11.75 -19.11 1.47
CA ASP A 129 -12.34 -19.88 2.56
C ASP A 129 -13.81 -19.44 2.70
N PRO A 130 -14.79 -20.18 2.14
CA PRO A 130 -16.21 -19.83 2.19
C PRO A 130 -16.74 -19.63 3.62
N ASP A 131 -16.19 -20.34 4.60
CA ASP A 131 -16.58 -20.22 6.01
C ASP A 131 -16.17 -18.86 6.59
N ALA A 132 -15.20 -18.16 5.98
CA ALA A 132 -14.80 -16.83 6.40
C ALA A 132 -15.96 -15.83 6.27
N ALA A 133 -16.81 -15.94 5.24
CA ALA A 133 -17.97 -15.06 5.09
C ALA A 133 -18.93 -15.19 6.29
N ALA A 134 -19.22 -16.43 6.71
CA ALA A 134 -20.08 -16.70 7.86
C ALA A 134 -19.43 -16.21 9.17
N ARG A 135 -18.13 -16.43 9.36
CA ARG A 135 -17.41 -15.95 10.57
C ARG A 135 -17.34 -14.43 10.68
N LEU A 136 -17.30 -13.72 9.55
CA LEU A 136 -17.16 -12.26 9.52
C LEU A 136 -18.50 -11.52 9.54
N PHE A 137 -19.52 -12.00 8.82
CA PHE A 137 -20.82 -11.34 8.76
C PHE A 137 -21.83 -11.91 9.77
N GLY A 138 -21.74 -13.21 10.11
CA GLY A 138 -22.67 -13.88 11.02
C GLY A 138 -22.80 -13.20 12.39
N PRO A 139 -21.70 -12.86 13.09
CA PRO A 139 -21.78 -12.21 14.40
C PRO A 139 -22.48 -10.84 14.39
N LEU A 140 -22.58 -10.20 13.23
CA LEU A 140 -23.26 -8.91 13.06
C LEU A 140 -24.78 -9.04 12.88
N GLY A 141 -25.31 -10.27 12.87
CA GLY A 141 -26.74 -10.55 12.69
C GLY A 141 -27.15 -10.86 11.26
N TRP A 142 -26.20 -11.05 10.35
CA TRP A 142 -26.49 -11.51 8.99
C TRP A 142 -26.67 -13.03 8.94
N GLN A 143 -27.73 -13.47 8.29
CA GLN A 143 -27.79 -14.80 7.69
C GLN A 143 -26.92 -14.80 6.43
N VAL A 144 -25.89 -15.64 6.41
CA VAL A 144 -24.88 -15.70 5.35
C VAL A 144 -25.05 -16.95 4.53
N GLU A 145 -25.15 -16.79 3.22
CA GLU A 145 -25.10 -17.85 2.23
C GLU A 145 -23.96 -17.52 1.27
N ALA A 146 -22.88 -18.31 1.34
CA ALA A 146 -21.68 -18.16 0.52
C ALA A 146 -21.46 -19.43 -0.29
N THR A 147 -21.96 -19.45 -1.52
CA THR A 147 -21.91 -20.64 -2.38
C THR A 147 -20.67 -20.58 -3.28
N PRO A 148 -19.72 -21.53 -3.18
CA PRO A 148 -18.58 -21.59 -4.08
C PRO A 148 -19.01 -21.66 -5.54
N LEU A 149 -18.37 -20.88 -6.39
CA LEU A 149 -18.60 -20.90 -7.84
C LEU A 149 -17.64 -21.88 -8.50
N PRO A 150 -18.09 -22.78 -9.38
CA PRO A 150 -17.19 -23.66 -10.14
C PRO A 150 -16.22 -22.83 -11.00
N LEU A 151 -14.97 -23.28 -11.16
CA LEU A 151 -14.02 -22.63 -12.08
C LEU A 151 -14.55 -22.61 -13.51
N ASP A 152 -15.14 -23.73 -13.93
CA ASP A 152 -15.84 -23.86 -15.21
C ASP A 152 -16.98 -24.88 -15.07
N PRO A 153 -18.26 -24.48 -15.19
CA PRO A 153 -19.39 -25.41 -15.14
C PRO A 153 -19.33 -26.52 -16.21
N GLN A 154 -18.63 -26.29 -17.32
CA GLN A 154 -18.46 -27.27 -18.39
C GLN A 154 -17.30 -28.24 -18.13
N VAL A 155 -16.43 -27.94 -17.17
CA VAL A 155 -15.27 -28.78 -16.79
C VAL A 155 -15.23 -29.00 -15.27
N PRO A 156 -16.15 -29.81 -14.69
CA PRO A 156 -16.25 -30.00 -13.24
C PRO A 156 -14.99 -30.53 -12.56
N ALA A 157 -14.12 -31.22 -13.30
CA ALA A 157 -12.85 -31.75 -12.80
C ALA A 157 -11.86 -30.66 -12.34
N TRP A 158 -12.05 -29.40 -12.74
CA TRP A 158 -11.25 -28.27 -12.27
C TRP A 158 -11.63 -27.83 -10.85
N GLY A 159 -12.80 -28.24 -10.35
CA GLY A 159 -13.27 -27.91 -9.01
C GLY A 159 -13.77 -26.46 -8.88
N ASP A 160 -13.91 -26.03 -7.64
CA ASP A 160 -14.42 -24.70 -7.31
C ASP A 160 -13.35 -23.62 -7.46
N SER A 161 -13.80 -22.43 -7.86
CA SER A 161 -12.99 -21.23 -7.89
C SER A 161 -12.82 -20.66 -6.49
N ARG A 162 -11.94 -19.66 -6.36
CA ARG A 162 -11.79 -18.88 -5.12
C ARG A 162 -12.93 -17.87 -4.87
N TYR A 163 -13.98 -17.90 -5.69
CA TYR A 163 -15.09 -16.97 -5.65
C TYR A 163 -16.33 -17.64 -5.11
N VAL A 164 -17.12 -16.86 -4.37
CA VAL A 164 -18.45 -17.26 -3.91
C VAL A 164 -19.51 -16.32 -4.47
N ASP A 165 -20.69 -16.86 -4.75
CA ASP A 165 -21.93 -16.08 -4.75
C ASP A 165 -22.30 -15.81 -3.29
N LEU A 166 -22.27 -14.54 -2.89
CA LEU A 166 -22.52 -14.12 -1.52
C LEU A 166 -23.89 -13.46 -1.39
N ARG A 167 -24.74 -14.05 -0.56
CA ARG A 167 -26.02 -13.50 -0.13
C ARG A 167 -26.04 -13.26 1.37
N LEU A 168 -26.45 -12.06 1.76
CA LEU A 168 -26.57 -11.64 3.15
C LEU A 168 -28.01 -11.20 3.39
N ARG A 169 -28.68 -11.76 4.39
CA ARG A 169 -30.04 -11.37 4.79
C ARG A 169 -30.05 -11.00 6.26
N GLY A 170 -30.63 -9.87 6.62
CA GLY A 170 -30.62 -9.42 8.02
C GLY A 170 -31.43 -8.15 8.24
N ALA A 171 -31.63 -7.81 9.51
CA ALA A 171 -32.33 -6.60 9.91
C ALA A 171 -31.31 -5.56 10.40
N HIS A 172 -31.05 -4.52 9.61
CA HIS A 172 -30.01 -3.53 9.93
C HIS A 172 -30.45 -2.10 9.58
N ARG A 173 -29.84 -1.10 10.22
CA ARG A 173 -29.84 0.26 9.65
C ARG A 173 -29.04 0.23 8.36
N VAL A 174 -29.45 1.05 7.38
CA VAL A 174 -28.75 1.12 6.08
C VAL A 174 -27.29 1.56 6.26
N ALA A 175 -27.02 2.49 7.18
CA ALA A 175 -25.66 2.94 7.49
C ALA A 175 -24.77 1.79 7.97
N ASP A 176 -25.26 1.00 8.94
CA ASP A 176 -24.51 -0.14 9.49
C ASP A 176 -24.26 -1.19 8.40
N ALA A 177 -25.28 -1.54 7.60
CA ALA A 177 -25.14 -2.52 6.53
C ALA A 177 -24.09 -2.10 5.48
N LEU A 178 -24.11 -0.83 5.06
CA LEU A 178 -23.10 -0.30 4.13
C LEU A 178 -21.71 -0.27 4.77
N SER A 179 -21.61 0.02 6.07
CA SER A 179 -20.33 0.00 6.78
C SER A 179 -19.75 -1.40 6.92
N HIS A 180 -20.59 -2.40 7.25
CA HIS A 180 -20.21 -3.81 7.28
C HIS A 180 -19.61 -4.22 5.93
N LEU A 181 -20.28 -3.90 4.82
CA LEU A 181 -19.80 -4.20 3.46
C LEU A 181 -18.49 -3.48 3.14
N TYR A 182 -18.39 -2.19 3.50
CA TYR A 182 -17.19 -1.38 3.27
C TYR A 182 -15.94 -1.96 3.96
N VAL A 183 -16.09 -2.50 5.18
CA VAL A 183 -15.00 -3.08 5.96
C VAL A 183 -14.73 -4.54 5.59
N LEU A 184 -15.77 -5.36 5.43
CA LEU A 184 -15.61 -6.81 5.35
C LEU A 184 -15.33 -7.32 3.92
N LEU A 185 -15.76 -6.64 2.86
CA LEU A 185 -15.45 -7.07 1.48
C LEU A 185 -13.94 -7.10 1.19
N PRO A 186 -13.13 -6.08 1.56
CA PRO A 186 -11.67 -6.16 1.44
C PRO A 186 -11.03 -7.25 2.31
N THR A 187 -11.69 -7.62 3.40
CA THR A 187 -11.22 -8.60 4.39
C THR A 187 -11.35 -10.04 3.87
N LEU A 188 -12.38 -10.32 3.06
CA LEU A 188 -12.59 -11.63 2.43
C LEU A 188 -11.57 -11.97 1.34
N ASP A 189 -11.12 -10.97 0.58
CA ASP A 189 -10.20 -11.14 -0.55
C ASP A 189 -8.80 -11.60 -0.10
N GLY A 190 -8.35 -11.20 1.10
CA GLY A 190 -7.03 -11.52 1.63
C GLY A 190 -5.85 -10.91 0.84
N ALA A 191 -6.10 -10.19 -0.24
CA ALA A 191 -5.10 -9.61 -1.13
C ALA A 191 -5.42 -8.14 -1.47
N LYS A 192 -5.01 -7.17 -0.62
CA LYS A 192 -5.04 -5.75 -1.02
C LYS A 192 -3.94 -5.45 -2.05
N HIS A 193 -4.33 -4.93 -3.22
CA HIS A 193 -3.42 -4.62 -4.34
C HIS A 193 -2.89 -3.16 -4.37
N TYR A 194 -2.95 -2.47 -3.24
CA TYR A 194 -2.42 -1.12 -3.03
C TYR A 194 -1.75 -1.02 -1.66
N TRP A 195 -0.84 -0.06 -1.51
CA TRP A 195 -0.10 0.17 -0.27
C TRP A 195 -1.06 0.67 0.82
N VAL A 196 -1.04 0.03 1.99
CA VAL A 196 -1.87 0.33 3.16
C VAL A 196 -1.03 1.12 4.16
N GLY A 197 -1.43 2.36 4.47
CA GLY A 197 -0.77 3.25 5.44
C GLY A 197 -1.61 3.48 6.71
N SER A 198 -1.16 4.40 7.56
CA SER A 198 -1.88 4.81 8.78
C SER A 198 -3.25 5.42 8.50
N ASP A 199 -3.45 6.01 7.32
CA ASP A 199 -4.74 6.53 6.85
C ASP A 199 -5.80 5.41 6.70
N GLU A 200 -5.38 4.18 6.39
CA GLU A 200 -6.27 3.02 6.36
C GLU A 200 -6.69 2.57 7.75
N VAL A 201 -5.86 2.81 8.78
CA VAL A 201 -6.24 2.58 10.19
C VAL A 201 -7.35 3.54 10.59
N ASP A 202 -7.21 4.83 10.29
CA ASP A 202 -8.26 5.83 10.57
C ASP A 202 -9.57 5.51 9.84
N LYS A 203 -9.49 5.05 8.59
CA LYS A 203 -10.66 4.59 7.83
C LYS A 203 -11.31 3.37 8.48
N LEU A 204 -10.51 2.40 8.92
CA LEU A 204 -11.01 1.19 9.58
C LEU A 204 -11.68 1.52 10.93
N VAL A 205 -11.05 2.37 11.75
CA VAL A 205 -11.62 2.79 13.05
C VAL A 205 -12.92 3.56 12.83
N ARG A 206 -12.95 4.50 11.87
CA ARG A 206 -14.14 5.31 11.58
C ARG A 206 -15.30 4.49 11.02
N ALA A 207 -15.04 3.57 10.09
CA ALA A 207 -16.09 2.73 9.51
C ALA A 207 -16.49 1.58 10.45
N GLY A 208 -15.51 0.97 11.11
CA GLY A 208 -15.72 -0.10 12.08
C GLY A 208 -16.48 0.36 13.32
N GLY A 209 -16.33 1.63 13.73
CA GLY A 209 -17.07 2.21 14.85
C GLY A 209 -17.09 1.30 16.08
N SER A 210 -18.22 1.29 16.79
CA SER A 210 -18.43 0.43 17.95
C SER A 210 -18.63 -1.05 17.60
N TRP A 211 -19.19 -1.36 16.43
CA TRP A 211 -19.48 -2.75 16.05
C TRP A 211 -18.20 -3.57 15.87
N LEU A 212 -17.14 -2.97 15.34
CA LEU A 212 -15.88 -3.68 15.11
C LEU A 212 -15.10 -3.91 16.41
N GLY A 213 -15.20 -2.99 17.38
CA GLY A 213 -14.56 -3.16 18.70
C GLY A 213 -15.07 -4.39 19.46
N THR A 214 -16.38 -4.64 19.36
CA THR A 214 -17.07 -5.77 20.00
C THR A 214 -17.09 -7.05 19.14
N HIS A 215 -16.61 -6.99 17.89
CA HIS A 215 -16.67 -8.12 16.97
C HIS A 215 -15.74 -9.27 17.41
N PRO A 216 -16.20 -10.53 17.46
CA PRO A 216 -15.38 -11.66 17.92
C PRO A 216 -14.17 -11.93 17.02
N ALA A 217 -14.26 -11.57 15.73
CA ALA A 217 -13.17 -11.67 14.77
C ALA A 217 -12.42 -10.35 14.54
N ARG A 218 -12.49 -9.36 15.46
CA ARG A 218 -11.87 -8.03 15.26
C ARG A 218 -10.39 -8.08 14.88
N ASP A 219 -9.62 -8.98 15.50
CA ASP A 219 -8.18 -9.12 15.25
C ASP A 219 -7.90 -9.73 13.87
N GLU A 220 -8.77 -10.63 13.41
CA GLU A 220 -8.72 -11.16 12.06
C GLU A 220 -9.09 -10.08 11.03
N ILE A 221 -10.15 -9.32 11.29
CA ILE A 221 -10.60 -8.23 10.42
C ILE A 221 -9.52 -7.17 10.30
N ALA A 222 -8.99 -6.67 11.41
CA ALA A 222 -7.95 -5.65 11.41
C ALA A 222 -6.70 -6.12 10.66
N ARG A 223 -6.23 -7.36 10.92
CA ARG A 223 -5.07 -7.92 10.21
C ARG A 223 -5.31 -8.02 8.71
N ARG A 224 -6.40 -8.64 8.27
CA ARG A 224 -6.68 -8.84 6.84
C ARG A 224 -6.97 -7.52 6.12
N TYR A 225 -7.74 -6.63 6.75
CA TYR A 225 -8.03 -5.29 6.22
C TYR A 225 -6.76 -4.47 6.06
N LEU A 226 -5.78 -4.60 6.95
CA LEU A 226 -4.54 -3.85 6.89
C LEU A 226 -3.40 -4.63 6.21
N ALA A 227 -3.75 -5.55 5.29
CA ALA A 227 -2.81 -6.34 4.50
C ALA A 227 -1.75 -7.07 5.35
N HIS A 228 -2.19 -7.61 6.49
CA HIS A 228 -1.37 -8.33 7.48
C HIS A 228 -0.24 -7.51 8.11
N ARG A 229 -0.30 -6.17 8.05
CA ARG A 229 0.65 -5.29 8.75
C ARG A 229 0.35 -5.27 10.25
N ARG A 230 1.10 -6.07 11.00
CA ARG A 230 0.91 -6.29 12.45
C ARG A 230 0.81 -5.00 13.26
N VAL A 231 1.71 -4.04 13.04
CA VAL A 231 1.74 -2.75 13.77
C VAL A 231 0.46 -1.93 13.54
N LEU A 232 0.02 -1.84 12.29
CA LEU A 232 -1.22 -1.12 11.96
C LEU A 232 -2.45 -1.84 12.52
N ALA A 233 -2.47 -3.18 12.47
CA ALA A 233 -3.56 -3.98 13.01
C ALA A 233 -3.65 -3.87 14.54
N GLU A 234 -2.53 -3.93 15.25
CA GLU A 234 -2.46 -3.73 16.70
C GLU A 234 -2.90 -2.31 17.09
N SER A 235 -2.46 -1.29 16.34
CA SER A 235 -2.92 0.10 16.53
C SER A 235 -4.44 0.25 16.30
N ALA A 236 -4.98 -0.37 15.24
CA ALA A 236 -6.40 -0.34 14.96
C ALA A 236 -7.21 -1.00 16.09
N VAL A 237 -6.80 -2.19 16.54
CA VAL A 237 -7.47 -2.93 17.61
C VAL A 237 -7.43 -2.16 18.92
N ALA A 238 -6.29 -1.55 19.27
CA ALA A 238 -6.17 -0.72 20.48
C ALA A 238 -7.14 0.48 20.43
N ARG A 239 -7.18 1.21 19.30
CA ARG A 239 -8.09 2.36 19.12
C ARG A 239 -9.56 1.95 19.09
N LEU A 240 -9.88 0.78 18.55
CA LEU A 240 -11.24 0.24 18.56
C LEU A 240 -11.69 -0.16 19.97
N ALA A 241 -10.76 -0.61 20.84
CA ALA A 241 -11.04 -0.87 22.25
C ALA A 241 -11.30 0.43 23.03
N GLU A 242 -10.57 1.52 22.73
CA GLU A 242 -10.79 2.83 23.36
C GLU A 242 -12.16 3.45 22.99
N VAL A 243 -12.69 3.16 21.80
CA VAL A 243 -14.02 3.61 21.36
C VAL A 243 -15.16 2.86 22.07
N ASP A 244 -14.89 1.64 22.58
CA ASP A 244 -15.84 0.83 23.36
C ASP A 244 -16.04 1.38 24.79
N ASP A 245 -15.00 2.01 25.36
CA ASP A 245 -15.02 2.56 26.73
C ASP A 245 -15.67 3.97 26.85
N ALA A 246 -15.96 4.63 25.73
CA ALA A 246 -16.56 5.97 25.69
C ALA A 246 -18.01 5.94 25.18
N VAL A 247 -18.98 5.90 26.10
CA VAL A 247 -20.40 6.10 25.76
C VAL A 247 -20.65 7.60 25.51
N ALA A 248 -20.91 7.94 24.25
CA ALA A 248 -21.66 9.07 23.70
C ALA A 248 -21.63 10.44 24.42
N ASP A 249 -20.88 11.41 23.87
CA ASP A 249 -21.41 12.72 23.46
C ASP A 249 -20.37 13.49 22.62
N ASP A 250 -20.75 13.82 21.37
CA ASP A 250 -20.58 15.13 20.72
C ASP A 250 -20.77 15.02 19.19
N ALA A 251 -21.96 15.43 18.74
CA ALA A 251 -22.13 16.21 17.52
C ALA A 251 -21.99 17.69 17.94
N VAL A 252 -21.42 18.66 17.23
CA VAL A 252 -21.54 19.09 15.83
C VAL A 252 -20.44 20.16 15.63
N ALA A 253 -19.81 20.27 14.45
CA ALA A 253 -19.57 21.54 13.75
C ALA A 253 -18.87 21.33 12.41
N ASP A 254 -19.43 22.00 11.41
CA ASP A 254 -19.21 21.97 9.97
C ASP A 254 -18.20 23.07 9.57
N ASP A 255 -17.30 22.80 8.62
CA ASP A 255 -17.07 23.71 7.49
C ASP A 255 -16.16 23.10 6.39
N ALA A 256 -16.49 23.52 5.17
CA ALA A 256 -16.17 22.95 3.87
C ALA A 256 -14.70 23.05 3.40
N VAL A 257 -14.33 22.14 2.49
CA VAL A 257 -14.02 22.52 1.09
C VAL A 257 -14.38 21.36 0.15
N ALA A 258 -15.35 21.62 -0.73
CA ALA A 258 -15.34 21.09 -2.08
C ALA A 258 -14.33 21.91 -2.88
N ASP A 259 -13.43 21.28 -3.63
CA ASP A 259 -13.39 21.58 -5.06
C ASP A 259 -12.66 20.52 -5.89
N ASP A 260 -12.93 20.67 -7.18
CA ASP A 260 -12.56 19.89 -8.35
C ASP A 260 -11.07 19.65 -8.61
N VAL A 261 -10.89 18.80 -9.61
CA VAL A 261 -9.67 18.55 -10.38
C VAL A 261 -9.02 19.87 -10.86
N VAL A 262 -7.94 20.34 -10.22
CA VAL A 262 -6.60 20.62 -10.81
C VAL A 262 -5.66 21.25 -9.77
N ALA A 263 -4.39 20.84 -9.83
CA ALA A 263 -3.19 21.57 -9.43
C ALA A 263 -3.03 22.05 -7.97
N ASP A 264 -1.95 21.53 -7.36
CA ASP A 264 -1.06 22.21 -6.40
C ASP A 264 -1.50 22.40 -4.93
N GLY A 265 -0.55 22.13 -4.00
CA GLY A 265 -0.66 22.32 -2.53
C GLY A 265 -1.64 21.36 -1.82
N VAL A 266 -1.54 20.95 -0.55
CA VAL A 266 -0.92 21.54 0.64
C VAL A 266 -0.72 20.44 1.72
N ALA A 267 0.32 20.64 2.53
CA ALA A 267 0.56 20.22 3.93
C ALA A 267 0.58 18.74 4.35
N ASP A 268 1.81 18.32 4.63
CA ASP A 268 2.23 17.25 5.52
C ASP A 268 1.70 17.41 6.96
N VAL A 269 1.15 16.33 7.51
CA VAL A 269 1.34 15.99 8.93
C VAL A 269 2.34 14.83 8.93
N ALA A 270 3.56 15.14 9.32
CA ALA A 270 4.66 14.20 9.45
C ALA A 270 4.44 13.34 10.70
N THR A 271 4.38 12.02 10.54
CA THR A 271 4.71 11.06 11.59
C THR A 271 5.59 9.97 11.01
N GLU A 272 6.79 9.90 11.57
CA GLU A 272 7.88 8.97 11.24
C GLU A 272 7.52 7.54 11.69
N GLU A 273 7.69 6.53 10.82
CA GLU A 273 7.75 5.13 11.27
C GLU A 273 9.21 4.68 11.33
N VAL A 274 9.77 4.90 12.52
CA VAL A 274 10.91 4.21 13.11
C VAL A 274 10.50 2.75 13.35
N LEU A 275 10.91 1.83 12.47
CA LEU A 275 10.95 0.40 12.81
C LEU A 275 12.27 0.11 13.54
N ALA A 276 12.26 0.39 14.84
CA ALA A 276 13.19 -0.22 15.79
C ALA A 276 12.70 -1.66 16.12
N ALA A 277 13.64 -2.58 16.31
CA ALA A 277 13.37 -3.90 16.87
C ALA A 277 12.82 -3.77 18.31
N PRO A 278 12.02 -4.73 18.79
CA PRO A 278 11.34 -4.61 20.08
C PRO A 278 12.34 -4.93 21.21
N ASP A 279 12.45 -4.05 22.20
CA ASP A 279 13.01 -4.41 23.50
C ASP A 279 12.19 -3.76 24.61
N GLY A 280 11.65 -4.62 25.49
CA GLY A 280 11.36 -4.35 26.90
C GLY A 280 10.24 -3.37 27.25
N GLY A 281 9.35 -3.79 28.16
CA GLY A 281 8.42 -2.90 28.88
C GLY A 281 9.11 -1.78 29.68
N PRO A 282 8.33 -0.91 30.35
CA PRO A 282 8.69 0.48 30.60
C PRO A 282 9.89 0.60 31.55
N THR A 283 10.94 1.29 31.11
CA THR A 283 12.00 1.79 31.99
C THR A 283 12.37 3.24 31.65
N VAL A 284 12.71 3.96 32.71
CA VAL A 284 12.84 5.41 32.81
C VAL A 284 14.14 5.93 32.17
N GLY A 285 14.06 6.94 31.30
CA GLY A 285 15.08 7.96 31.03
C GLY A 285 16.48 7.54 30.53
N GLY A 286 16.67 7.50 29.20
CA GLY A 286 17.98 7.46 28.50
C GLY A 286 17.84 7.79 27.00
N PRO A 287 18.91 8.18 26.27
CA PRO A 287 18.81 8.53 24.84
C PRO A 287 18.43 7.33 23.98
N ALA A 288 17.50 7.51 23.03
CA ALA A 288 16.96 6.45 22.19
C ALA A 288 18.01 5.80 21.27
N THR A 289 18.00 4.47 21.18
CA THR A 289 18.86 3.69 20.27
C THR A 289 18.48 3.95 18.81
N PRO A 290 19.43 4.23 17.89
CA PRO A 290 19.13 4.49 16.49
C PRO A 290 18.57 3.25 15.77
N THR A 291 17.64 3.49 14.85
CA THR A 291 17.02 2.45 14.02
C THR A 291 17.98 1.90 12.97
N LEU A 292 17.67 0.71 12.43
CA LEU A 292 18.46 0.12 11.34
C LEU A 292 18.47 0.99 10.08
N ALA A 293 17.35 1.65 9.75
CA ALA A 293 17.26 2.56 8.62
C ALA A 293 18.16 3.79 8.80
N GLU A 294 18.22 4.34 10.01
CA GLU A 294 19.15 5.44 10.34
C GLU A 294 20.61 5.00 10.29
N LEU A 295 20.93 3.83 10.85
CA LEU A 295 22.28 3.25 10.79
C LEU A 295 22.73 3.05 9.34
N ARG A 296 21.84 2.57 8.47
CA ARG A 296 22.09 2.43 7.04
C ARG A 296 22.36 3.75 6.36
N ARG A 297 21.50 4.76 6.56
CA ARG A 297 21.71 6.10 5.99
C ARG A 297 23.02 6.72 6.48
N ARG A 298 23.34 6.60 7.76
CA ARG A 298 24.61 7.08 8.34
C ARG A 298 25.82 6.39 7.70
N ALA A 299 25.78 5.06 7.53
CA ALA A 299 26.84 4.31 6.88
C ALA A 299 27.02 4.74 5.41
N VAL A 300 25.93 4.92 4.66
CA VAL A 300 25.98 5.41 3.27
C VAL A 300 26.60 6.80 3.21
N LEU A 301 26.18 7.73 4.09
CA LEU A 301 26.74 9.08 4.16
C LEU A 301 28.25 9.06 4.46
N GLU A 302 28.70 8.20 5.38
CA GLU A 302 30.12 8.05 5.69
C GLU A 302 30.93 7.63 4.46
N GLN A 303 30.44 6.67 3.67
CA GLN A 303 31.13 6.23 2.46
C GLN A 303 31.14 7.31 1.38
N LEU A 304 30.06 8.08 1.22
CA LEU A 304 30.00 9.19 0.28
C LEU A 304 30.96 10.34 0.68
N ARG A 305 31.06 10.63 1.98
CA ARG A 305 32.04 11.61 2.51
C ARG A 305 33.48 11.13 2.31
N ALA A 306 33.76 9.86 2.61
CA ALA A 306 35.09 9.27 2.41
C ALA A 306 35.50 9.29 0.93
N ALA A 307 34.55 9.11 0.01
CA ALA A 307 34.77 9.25 -1.42
C ALA A 307 34.91 10.72 -1.90
N GLY A 308 34.59 11.70 -1.06
CA GLY A 308 34.60 13.12 -1.43
C GLY A 308 33.58 13.47 -2.52
N ALA A 309 32.46 12.75 -2.59
CA ALA A 309 31.46 12.93 -3.63
C ALA A 309 30.73 14.28 -3.49
N ARG A 310 30.73 15.09 -4.56
CA ARG A 310 30.00 16.37 -4.62
C ARG A 310 28.81 16.31 -5.57
N SER A 311 28.75 15.26 -6.39
CA SER A 311 27.59 14.90 -7.18
C SER A 311 27.16 13.47 -6.89
N VAL A 312 25.93 13.29 -6.39
CA VAL A 312 25.39 11.98 -6.02
C VAL A 312 24.07 11.69 -6.74
N VAL A 313 23.95 10.49 -7.29
CA VAL A 313 22.68 9.95 -7.76
C VAL A 313 22.16 8.90 -6.77
N ASP A 314 20.90 9.07 -6.36
CA ASP A 314 20.16 8.14 -5.52
C ASP A 314 19.20 7.34 -6.42
N LEU A 315 19.59 6.11 -6.75
CA LEU A 315 18.84 5.20 -7.62
C LEU A 315 17.89 4.39 -6.75
N GLY A 316 16.59 4.56 -6.93
CA GLY A 316 15.59 4.07 -5.97
C GLY A 316 15.42 5.02 -4.79
N CYS A 317 15.37 6.34 -5.05
CA CYS A 317 15.44 7.36 -4.00
C CYS A 317 14.27 7.38 -3.02
N GLY A 318 13.19 6.64 -3.32
CA GLY A 318 12.03 6.59 -2.46
C GLY A 318 11.47 7.98 -2.18
N GLN A 319 11.09 8.23 -0.93
CA GLN A 319 10.53 9.51 -0.50
C GLN A 319 11.60 10.60 -0.25
N GLY A 320 12.84 10.40 -0.71
CA GLY A 320 13.90 11.42 -0.72
C GLY A 320 14.64 11.61 0.60
N GLU A 321 14.60 10.64 1.52
CA GLU A 321 15.25 10.77 2.84
C GLU A 321 16.77 10.92 2.74
N LEU A 322 17.43 10.12 1.90
CA LEU A 322 18.87 10.25 1.66
C LEU A 322 19.20 11.56 0.94
N LEU A 323 18.39 11.96 -0.04
CA LEU A 323 18.56 13.23 -0.76
C LEU A 323 18.51 14.44 0.19
N GLY A 324 17.62 14.41 1.19
CA GLY A 324 17.52 15.47 2.20
C GLY A 324 18.80 15.58 3.02
N LEU A 325 19.30 14.44 3.53
CA LEU A 325 20.56 14.40 4.27
C LEU A 325 21.75 14.86 3.42
N LEU A 326 21.80 14.49 2.14
CA LEU A 326 22.88 14.92 1.24
C LEU A 326 22.80 16.42 0.91
N LEU A 327 21.59 16.98 0.85
CA LEU A 327 21.39 18.42 0.65
C LEU A 327 21.96 19.21 1.84
N ASP A 328 21.66 18.75 3.06
CA ASP A 328 22.15 19.31 4.33
C ASP A 328 23.68 19.20 4.46
N GLU A 329 24.27 18.12 3.96
CA GLU A 329 25.73 17.92 3.88
C GLU A 329 26.43 18.78 2.83
N GLY A 330 25.69 19.58 2.05
CA GLY A 330 26.28 20.51 1.09
C GLY A 330 26.67 19.87 -0.24
N VAL A 331 26.12 18.72 -0.62
CA VAL A 331 26.38 18.09 -1.94
C VAL A 331 25.90 18.98 -3.10
N ASP A 332 26.80 19.36 -4.01
CA ASP A 332 26.55 20.35 -5.08
C ASP A 332 25.52 19.91 -6.12
N ARG A 333 25.40 18.61 -6.40
CA ARG A 333 24.49 18.09 -7.43
C ARG A 333 23.87 16.76 -7.02
N LEU A 334 22.54 16.71 -7.02
CA LEU A 334 21.74 15.59 -6.57
C LEU A 334 20.75 15.19 -7.65
N LEU A 335 20.68 13.89 -7.92
CA LEU A 335 19.67 13.29 -8.79
C LEU A 335 18.95 12.17 -8.05
N GLY A 336 17.67 12.34 -7.78
CA GLY A 336 16.79 11.27 -7.31
C GLY A 336 16.13 10.56 -8.49
N VAL A 337 16.27 9.25 -8.56
CA VAL A 337 15.63 8.41 -9.59
C VAL A 337 14.72 7.40 -8.91
N ASP A 338 13.46 7.32 -9.33
CA ASP A 338 12.54 6.29 -8.87
C ASP A 338 11.60 5.86 -10.00
N VAL A 339 11.15 4.61 -10.00
CA VAL A 339 10.20 4.08 -10.99
C VAL A 339 8.80 4.66 -10.80
N SER A 340 8.48 5.11 -9.58
CA SER A 340 7.17 5.57 -9.16
C SER A 340 7.08 7.10 -9.19
N PRO A 341 6.31 7.69 -10.14
CA PRO A 341 6.11 9.13 -10.18
C PRO A 341 5.40 9.66 -8.92
N ARG A 342 4.58 8.83 -8.26
CA ARG A 342 3.92 9.19 -6.99
C ARG A 342 4.92 9.37 -5.86
N VAL A 343 5.91 8.50 -5.79
CA VAL A 343 6.96 8.54 -4.75
C VAL A 343 7.87 9.75 -4.99
N LEU A 344 8.20 10.07 -6.24
CA LEU A 344 8.92 11.29 -6.60
C LEU A 344 8.15 12.56 -6.23
N ALA A 345 6.82 12.59 -6.44
CA ALA A 345 6.00 13.71 -5.99
C ALA A 345 6.03 13.87 -4.47
N THR A 346 6.03 12.77 -3.71
CA THR A 346 6.20 12.80 -2.25
C THR A 346 7.59 13.27 -1.84
N ALA A 347 8.64 12.81 -2.52
CA ALA A 347 10.01 13.29 -2.29
C ALA A 347 10.14 14.80 -2.54
N ALA A 348 9.54 15.32 -3.62
CA ALA A 348 9.53 16.74 -3.92
C ALA A 348 8.91 17.58 -2.79
N ARG A 349 7.75 17.13 -2.25
CA ARG A 349 7.08 17.78 -1.12
C ARG A 349 7.91 17.72 0.17
N ARG A 350 8.45 16.56 0.52
CA ARG A 350 9.27 16.39 1.74
C ARG A 350 10.56 17.19 1.70
N LEU A 351 11.22 17.25 0.55
CA LEU A 351 12.38 18.10 0.30
C LEU A 351 11.99 19.59 0.16
N ARG A 352 10.70 19.89 0.16
CA ARG A 352 10.12 21.24 0.04
C ARG A 352 10.64 21.99 -1.18
N LEU A 353 10.82 21.29 -2.31
CA LEU A 353 11.48 21.83 -3.50
C LEU A 353 10.83 23.12 -4.04
N ASP A 354 9.54 23.34 -3.79
CA ASP A 354 8.81 24.54 -4.22
C ASP A 354 9.05 25.76 -3.33
N THR A 355 9.61 25.57 -2.13
CA THR A 355 9.89 26.64 -1.16
C THR A 355 11.38 26.82 -0.86
N LEU A 356 12.23 25.90 -1.35
CA LEU A 356 13.67 26.04 -1.23
C LEU A 356 14.17 27.26 -2.00
N PRO A 357 15.20 27.99 -1.49
CA PRO A 357 15.87 29.03 -2.26
C PRO A 357 16.40 28.47 -3.60
N ASP A 358 16.30 29.25 -4.68
CA ASP A 358 16.64 28.79 -6.04
C ASP A 358 18.01 28.11 -6.13
N ARG A 359 19.04 28.69 -5.48
CA ARG A 359 20.40 28.12 -5.43
C ARG A 359 20.46 26.71 -4.81
N VAL A 360 19.60 26.42 -3.85
CA VAL A 360 19.53 25.11 -3.20
C VAL A 360 18.67 24.16 -4.02
N ARG A 361 17.55 24.65 -4.54
CA ARG A 361 16.64 23.92 -5.41
C ARG A 361 17.33 23.41 -6.68
N GLU A 362 18.16 24.24 -7.32
CA GLU A 362 18.92 23.87 -8.53
C GLU A 362 19.89 22.70 -8.32
N ARG A 363 20.28 22.44 -7.07
CA ARG A 363 21.14 21.30 -6.72
C ARG A 363 20.39 19.97 -6.82
N VAL A 364 19.06 19.94 -6.71
CA VAL A 364 18.27 18.70 -6.66
C VAL A 364 17.38 18.54 -7.89
N ARG A 365 17.51 17.41 -8.58
CA ARG A 365 16.59 17.00 -9.64
C ARG A 365 15.96 15.66 -9.31
N LEU A 366 14.66 15.54 -9.51
CA LEU A 366 13.93 14.28 -9.41
C LEU A 366 13.50 13.84 -10.82
N VAL A 367 13.75 12.57 -11.16
CA VAL A 367 13.37 12.02 -12.46
C VAL A 367 12.78 10.62 -12.34
N GLN A 368 11.76 10.35 -13.15
CA GLN A 368 11.27 8.99 -13.29
C GLN A 368 12.26 8.17 -14.12
N GLY A 369 12.60 6.98 -13.62
CA GLY A 369 13.53 6.05 -14.27
C GLY A 369 13.57 4.70 -13.56
N SER A 370 14.14 3.69 -14.22
CA SER A 370 14.40 2.38 -13.62
C SER A 370 15.90 2.12 -13.63
N VAL A 371 16.40 1.52 -12.55
CA VAL A 371 17.79 1.09 -12.40
C VAL A 371 18.20 0.01 -13.43
N THR A 372 17.23 -0.62 -14.09
CA THR A 372 17.46 -1.63 -15.15
C THR A 372 17.65 -1.04 -16.55
N TYR A 373 17.45 0.28 -16.74
CA TYR A 373 17.66 0.95 -18.02
C TYR A 373 18.88 1.87 -17.95
N THR A 374 19.64 1.92 -19.05
CA THR A 374 20.70 2.92 -19.22
C THR A 374 20.08 4.30 -19.33
N ASP A 375 20.48 5.23 -18.46
CA ASP A 375 19.99 6.59 -18.44
C ASP A 375 21.16 7.57 -18.53
N ALA A 376 21.25 8.30 -19.65
CA ALA A 376 22.31 9.27 -19.87
C ALA A 376 22.34 10.40 -18.82
N ARG A 377 21.23 10.64 -18.10
CA ARG A 377 21.14 11.65 -17.04
C ARG A 377 21.94 11.26 -15.79
N VAL A 378 22.21 9.97 -15.61
CA VAL A 378 22.93 9.38 -14.46
C VAL A 378 24.45 9.40 -14.67
N ALA A 379 24.91 9.52 -15.92
CA ALA A 379 26.32 9.58 -16.24
C ALA A 379 26.98 10.87 -15.73
N GLY A 380 28.26 10.76 -15.35
CA GLY A 380 29.08 11.91 -14.93
C GLY A 380 28.84 12.38 -13.49
N PHE A 381 28.15 11.59 -12.66
CA PHE A 381 28.09 11.79 -11.22
C PHE A 381 29.31 11.14 -10.52
N ASP A 382 29.75 11.72 -9.41
CA ASP A 382 30.88 11.21 -8.63
C ASP A 382 30.52 9.87 -7.97
N ALA A 383 29.30 9.77 -7.44
CA ALA A 383 28.81 8.58 -6.78
C ALA A 383 27.37 8.22 -7.13
N ALA A 384 27.07 6.91 -7.10
CA ALA A 384 25.71 6.38 -7.16
C ALA A 384 25.38 5.55 -5.91
N VAL A 385 24.14 5.61 -5.45
CA VAL A 385 23.64 4.84 -4.32
C VAL A 385 22.46 3.97 -4.75
N LEU A 386 22.48 2.70 -4.35
CA LEU A 386 21.38 1.74 -4.46
C LEU A 386 21.11 1.22 -3.05
N MET A 387 20.35 1.98 -2.26
CA MET A 387 20.08 1.66 -0.86
C MET A 387 18.76 0.88 -0.76
N GLU A 388 18.85 -0.43 -0.50
CA GLU A 388 17.70 -1.35 -0.49
C GLU A 388 16.92 -1.36 -1.82
N VAL A 389 17.63 -1.71 -2.89
CA VAL A 389 17.07 -1.68 -4.26
C VAL A 389 17.24 -3.00 -4.99
N VAL A 390 18.40 -3.63 -4.85
CA VAL A 390 18.76 -4.81 -5.65
C VAL A 390 17.86 -6.01 -5.33
N GLU A 391 17.43 -6.15 -4.08
CA GLU A 391 16.51 -7.18 -3.58
C GLU A 391 15.10 -7.07 -4.17
N HIS A 392 14.72 -5.91 -4.70
CA HIS A 392 13.44 -5.69 -5.37
C HIS A 392 13.51 -5.95 -6.89
N VAL A 393 14.70 -6.26 -7.42
CA VAL A 393 14.91 -6.57 -8.83
C VAL A 393 14.83 -8.08 -9.06
N ASP A 394 14.11 -8.51 -10.09
CA ASP A 394 14.09 -9.93 -10.46
C ASP A 394 15.52 -10.41 -10.79
N PRO A 395 16.01 -11.55 -10.24
CA PRO A 395 17.39 -12.00 -10.43
C PRO A 395 17.89 -12.03 -11.89
N PRO A 396 17.08 -12.43 -12.90
CA PRO A 396 17.49 -12.37 -14.31
C PRO A 396 17.77 -10.96 -14.85
N ARG A 397 17.34 -9.90 -14.13
CA ARG A 397 17.53 -8.50 -14.50
C ARG A 397 18.70 -7.83 -13.78
N LEU A 398 19.32 -8.46 -12.79
CA LEU A 398 20.52 -7.93 -12.13
C LEU A 398 21.67 -7.61 -13.10
N PRO A 399 21.96 -8.42 -14.15
CA PRO A 399 22.96 -8.04 -15.15
C PRO A 399 22.62 -6.76 -15.92
N ALA A 400 21.33 -6.36 -15.99
CA ALA A 400 20.94 -5.07 -16.56
C ALA A 400 21.26 -3.92 -15.60
N VAL A 401 21.04 -4.11 -14.28
CA VAL A 401 21.44 -3.15 -13.24
C VAL A 401 22.95 -2.92 -13.26
N GLU A 402 23.73 -4.00 -13.27
CA GLU A 402 25.19 -3.91 -13.33
C GLU A 402 25.66 -3.14 -14.58
N ARG A 403 25.12 -3.48 -15.76
CA ARG A 403 25.45 -2.76 -17.00
C ARG A 403 25.03 -1.30 -16.98
N ALA A 404 23.86 -0.98 -16.43
CA ALA A 404 23.36 0.39 -16.38
C ALA A 404 24.18 1.26 -15.42
N VAL A 405 24.48 0.74 -14.23
CA VAL A 405 25.13 1.51 -13.16
C VAL A 405 26.65 1.43 -13.25
N LEU A 406 27.23 0.23 -13.21
CA LEU A 406 28.69 0.05 -13.21
C LEU A 406 29.30 0.20 -14.60
N GLY A 407 28.54 -0.12 -15.65
CA GLY A 407 29.00 0.00 -17.04
C GLY A 407 28.74 1.38 -17.67
N ALA A 408 27.47 1.74 -17.86
CA ALA A 408 27.08 2.91 -18.64
C ALA A 408 27.18 4.22 -17.86
N ALA A 409 26.67 4.27 -16.62
CA ALA A 409 26.80 5.45 -15.77
C ALA A 409 28.22 5.60 -15.21
N ALA A 410 28.83 4.47 -14.84
CA ALA A 410 30.21 4.33 -14.38
C ALA A 410 30.69 5.45 -13.44
N PRO A 411 30.02 5.74 -12.32
CA PRO A 411 30.50 6.72 -11.35
C PRO A 411 31.80 6.26 -10.69
N ALA A 412 32.56 7.17 -10.08
CA ALA A 412 33.80 6.80 -9.39
C ALA A 412 33.55 5.89 -8.18
N THR A 413 32.43 6.10 -7.48
CA THR A 413 32.00 5.30 -6.33
C THR A 413 30.55 4.79 -6.51
N VAL A 414 30.28 3.54 -6.18
CA VAL A 414 28.91 3.01 -6.06
C VAL A 414 28.72 2.38 -4.69
N VAL A 415 27.65 2.76 -3.97
CA VAL A 415 27.28 2.15 -2.69
C VAL A 415 26.00 1.36 -2.89
N VAL A 416 26.03 0.06 -2.58
CA VAL A 416 24.87 -0.83 -2.63
C VAL A 416 24.60 -1.36 -1.23
N THR A 417 23.36 -1.30 -0.76
CA THR A 417 22.94 -2.01 0.45
C THR A 417 21.82 -3.00 0.14
N THR A 418 21.79 -4.10 0.89
CA THR A 418 20.77 -5.13 0.81
C THR A 418 20.63 -5.83 2.16
N PRO A 419 19.46 -6.42 2.47
CA PRO A 419 19.28 -7.28 3.64
C PRO A 419 20.27 -8.46 3.66
N ASN A 420 20.60 -8.92 4.87
CA ASN A 420 21.26 -10.20 5.10
C ASN A 420 20.23 -11.28 5.46
N ALA A 421 20.04 -12.26 4.58
CA ALA A 421 19.11 -13.37 4.81
C ALA A 421 19.51 -14.23 6.03
N GLU A 422 20.81 -14.32 6.35
CA GLU A 422 21.29 -15.11 7.49
C GLU A 422 20.81 -14.50 8.82
N HIS A 423 20.66 -13.17 8.86
CA HIS A 423 20.21 -12.45 10.05
C HIS A 423 18.70 -12.63 10.31
N ASN A 424 17.94 -13.18 9.36
CA ASN A 424 16.49 -13.26 9.48
C ASN A 424 16.01 -14.08 10.68
N VAL A 425 16.80 -15.07 11.11
CA VAL A 425 16.52 -15.90 12.29
C VAL A 425 16.49 -15.11 13.60
N ARG A 426 17.06 -13.90 13.62
CA ARG A 426 17.05 -13.01 14.79
C ARG A 426 15.77 -12.18 14.90
N TYR A 427 14.90 -12.19 13.88
CA TYR A 427 13.58 -11.55 13.97
C TYR A 427 12.55 -12.54 14.52
N PRO A 428 12.05 -12.37 15.77
CA PRO A 428 11.19 -13.37 16.42
C PRO A 428 9.87 -13.63 15.70
N THR A 429 9.39 -12.65 14.93
CA THR A 429 8.12 -12.69 14.20
C THR A 429 8.26 -13.16 12.76
N LEU A 430 9.47 -13.53 12.31
CA LEU A 430 9.75 -13.94 10.95
C LEU A 430 9.83 -15.48 10.90
N ALA A 431 8.96 -16.11 10.11
CA ALA A 431 8.97 -17.56 9.95
C ALA A 431 10.27 -18.02 9.27
N ALA A 432 10.80 -19.18 9.69
CA ALA A 432 12.03 -19.71 9.11
C ALA A 432 11.92 -19.87 7.59
N GLY A 433 12.91 -19.35 6.85
CA GLY A 433 12.94 -19.39 5.39
C GLY A 433 12.11 -18.31 4.69
N THR A 434 11.53 -17.37 5.42
CA THR A 434 10.84 -16.21 4.84
C THR A 434 11.76 -14.99 4.70
N MET A 435 11.49 -14.18 3.67
CA MET A 435 12.17 -12.89 3.46
C MET A 435 11.63 -11.86 4.45
N ARG A 436 12.51 -10.95 4.91
CA ARG A 436 12.20 -9.84 5.82
C ARG A 436 11.07 -8.96 5.32
N HIS A 437 10.97 -8.79 4.00
CA HIS A 437 9.84 -8.11 3.37
C HIS A 437 9.26 -8.91 2.20
N HIS A 438 7.93 -8.86 2.09
CA HIS A 438 7.13 -9.61 1.11
C HIS A 438 7.32 -9.13 -0.34
N ASP A 439 7.86 -7.93 -0.52
CA ASP A 439 8.16 -7.30 -1.81
C ASP A 439 9.61 -7.55 -2.27
N HIS A 440 10.41 -8.26 -1.48
CA HIS A 440 11.70 -8.77 -1.92
C HIS A 440 11.49 -9.90 -2.93
N ARG A 441 12.33 -9.92 -3.96
CA ARG A 441 12.44 -11.00 -4.95
C ARG A 441 13.42 -12.07 -4.50
N PHE A 442 14.41 -11.67 -3.71
CA PHE A 442 15.40 -12.52 -3.10
C PHE A 442 15.99 -11.80 -1.88
N GLU A 443 16.65 -12.55 -1.00
CA GLU A 443 17.60 -11.99 -0.03
C GLU A 443 18.86 -12.83 -0.05
N TRP A 444 20.01 -12.18 -0.13
CA TRP A 444 21.29 -12.87 -0.19
C TRP A 444 21.86 -13.15 1.19
N THR A 445 22.50 -14.31 1.33
CA THR A 445 23.48 -14.54 2.40
C THR A 445 24.74 -13.70 2.18
N ARG A 446 25.60 -13.58 3.20
CA ARG A 446 26.90 -12.91 3.05
C ARG A 446 27.75 -13.48 1.94
N ALA A 447 27.78 -14.81 1.80
CA ALA A 447 28.53 -15.46 0.74
C ALA A 447 27.98 -15.13 -0.67
N GLN A 448 26.65 -15.13 -0.84
CA GLN A 448 26.01 -14.82 -2.12
C GLN A 448 26.24 -13.36 -2.52
N PHE A 449 26.07 -12.42 -1.57
CA PHE A 449 26.31 -11.00 -1.82
C PHE A 449 27.78 -10.73 -2.16
N ALA A 450 28.72 -11.33 -1.42
CA ALA A 450 30.15 -11.21 -1.70
C ALA A 450 30.52 -11.72 -3.09
N THR A 451 30.00 -12.90 -3.47
CA THR A 451 30.24 -13.51 -4.79
C THR A 451 29.73 -12.61 -5.91
N TRP A 452 28.50 -12.11 -5.79
CA TRP A 452 27.91 -11.20 -6.76
C TRP A 452 28.74 -9.90 -6.88
N ALA A 453 29.04 -9.26 -5.75
CA ALA A 453 29.74 -7.99 -5.71
C ALA A 453 31.14 -8.10 -6.31
N GLN A 454 31.89 -9.16 -6.00
CA GLN A 454 33.22 -9.40 -6.57
C GLN A 454 33.15 -9.63 -8.09
N ALA A 455 32.21 -10.46 -8.56
CA ALA A 455 32.05 -10.75 -9.98
C ALA A 455 31.63 -9.49 -10.78
N ALA A 456 30.74 -8.68 -10.22
CA ALA A 456 30.34 -7.41 -10.82
C ALA A 456 31.51 -6.41 -10.85
N ALA A 457 32.29 -6.32 -9.76
CA ALA A 457 33.44 -5.44 -9.69
C ALA A 457 34.50 -5.79 -10.74
N GLU A 458 34.85 -7.08 -10.86
CA GLU A 458 35.80 -7.56 -11.87
C GLU A 458 35.32 -7.27 -13.29
N ARG A 459 34.04 -7.57 -13.58
CA ARG A 459 33.45 -7.41 -14.92
C ARG A 459 33.45 -5.95 -15.41
N PHE A 460 33.26 -4.99 -14.51
CA PHE A 460 33.11 -3.58 -14.85
C PHE A 460 34.30 -2.70 -14.44
N GLY A 461 35.40 -3.29 -13.96
CA GLY A 461 36.62 -2.55 -13.64
C GLY A 461 36.53 -1.74 -12.33
N TYR A 462 35.93 -2.31 -11.30
CA TYR A 462 35.86 -1.77 -9.95
C TYR A 462 36.65 -2.65 -8.96
N ARG A 463 37.09 -2.05 -7.86
CA ARG A 463 37.39 -2.77 -6.60
C ARG A 463 36.16 -2.68 -5.72
N VAL A 464 35.91 -3.68 -4.89
CA VAL A 464 34.77 -3.66 -3.96
C VAL A 464 35.22 -3.95 -2.53
N ALA A 465 34.72 -3.15 -1.59
CA ALA A 465 34.82 -3.41 -0.16
C ALA A 465 33.44 -3.81 0.38
N LEU A 466 33.39 -4.82 1.24
CA LEU A 466 32.17 -5.27 1.90
C LEU A 466 32.19 -4.79 3.35
N LEU A 467 31.11 -4.14 3.77
CA LEU A 467 31.00 -3.51 5.09
C LEU A 467 29.70 -3.95 5.78
N PRO A 468 29.72 -4.11 7.12
CA PRO A 468 28.52 -4.38 7.88
C PRO A 468 27.69 -3.11 8.12
N VAL A 469 26.37 -3.26 8.24
CA VAL A 469 25.47 -2.17 8.66
C VAL A 469 24.52 -2.69 9.74
N GLY A 470 24.59 -2.05 10.91
CA GLY A 470 23.86 -2.46 12.11
C GLY A 470 24.71 -3.32 13.06
N PRO A 471 24.12 -3.82 14.17
CA PRO A 471 24.81 -4.69 15.10
C PRO A 471 25.34 -5.94 14.39
N ASP A 472 26.65 -6.20 14.51
CA ASP A 472 27.29 -7.35 13.89
C ASP A 472 27.12 -8.57 14.81
N ASP A 473 26.21 -9.48 14.43
CA ASP A 473 25.97 -10.71 15.16
C ASP A 473 27.09 -11.72 14.87
N PRO A 474 27.71 -12.35 15.89
CA PRO A 474 28.85 -13.24 15.69
C PRO A 474 28.51 -14.48 14.84
N ASP A 475 27.26 -14.95 14.86
CA ASP A 475 26.86 -16.16 14.14
C ASP A 475 26.36 -15.82 12.74
N VAL A 476 25.47 -14.83 12.65
CA VAL A 476 24.70 -14.55 11.42
C VAL A 476 25.10 -13.25 10.72
N GLY A 477 26.02 -12.49 11.29
CA GLY A 477 26.49 -11.21 10.75
C GLY A 477 25.49 -10.07 10.91
N PRO A 478 25.71 -8.93 10.22
CA PRO A 478 24.88 -7.74 10.37
C PRO A 478 23.50 -7.93 9.71
N PRO A 479 22.46 -7.19 10.14
CA PRO A 479 21.15 -7.23 9.51
C PRO A 479 21.13 -6.65 8.09
N THR A 480 22.01 -5.71 7.77
CA THR A 480 22.18 -5.13 6.43
C THR A 480 23.63 -5.29 5.98
N GLN A 481 23.80 -5.56 4.69
CA GLN A 481 25.09 -5.72 4.04
C GLN A 481 25.34 -4.52 3.13
N MET A 482 26.59 -4.07 3.03
CA MET A 482 26.97 -2.97 2.14
C MET A 482 28.15 -3.39 1.25
N ALA A 483 28.07 -3.04 -0.03
CA ALA A 483 29.18 -3.12 -0.98
C ALA A 483 29.51 -1.71 -1.48
N VAL A 484 30.78 -1.32 -1.35
CA VAL A 484 31.30 -0.05 -1.84
C VAL A 484 32.25 -0.35 -2.99
N PHE A 485 31.83 0.00 -4.20
CA PHE A 485 32.60 -0.16 -5.42
C PHE A 485 33.39 1.13 -5.69
N HIS A 486 34.69 1.01 -5.96
CA HIS A 486 35.54 2.10 -6.42
C HIS A 486 36.13 1.77 -7.78
N ARG A 487 35.94 2.66 -8.75
CA ARG A 487 36.40 2.43 -10.12
C ARG A 487 37.93 2.37 -10.17
N VAL A 488 38.48 1.35 -10.84
CA VAL A 488 39.92 1.21 -11.04
C VAL A 488 40.35 2.14 -12.18
N GLY A 489 41.28 3.07 -11.90
CA GLY A 489 41.89 3.90 -12.95
C GLY A 489 41.61 5.41 -12.91
N GLN A 490 41.13 5.97 -11.79
CA GLN A 490 41.32 7.39 -11.49
C GLN A 490 42.30 7.54 -10.35
N GLU A 491 43.60 7.67 -10.68
CA GLU A 491 44.50 8.40 -9.79
C GLU A 491 43.90 9.78 -9.57
N ALA A 492 43.72 10.15 -8.30
CA ALA A 492 43.34 11.50 -7.93
C ALA A 492 44.43 12.44 -8.45
N SER A 493 44.17 13.12 -9.56
CA SER A 493 44.87 14.36 -9.85
C SER A 493 44.32 15.39 -8.85
N ARG A 494 44.95 15.44 -7.69
CA ARG A 494 44.85 16.52 -6.71
C ARG A 494 46.24 17.03 -6.41
#